data_AF-A0A423Q361-F1
#
_entry.id   AF-A0A423Q361-F1
#
_cell.length_a   1.000
_cell.length_b   1.000
_cell.length_c   1.000
_cell.angle_alpha   90.00
_cell.angle_beta   90.00
_cell.angle_gamma   90.00
#
_symmetry.space_group_name_H-M   'P 1'
#
loop_
_entity.id
_entity.type
_entity.pdbx_description
1 polymer ?
#
loop_
_entity_poly.entity_id
_entity_poly.type
_entity_poly.pdbx_seq_one_letter_code
_entity_poly.pdbx_strand_id
1 'polypeptide(L)'
;MAILSQTPWLRGLRQIESGICAVEKIVCGLSLAVMAISIAVTVAVRNLDLPLPNVGELGLAAMVPLTLVGGALCTCLGSHVTIDLVRHAPWRAVRTLAEVAVAIATTIFAYLYMRSGIHLVEDFLASGDKLLDLGTPLWMLALCFPLGTALMMFHAVMRVLAMLAGEAAVPDRTRNP
;
A
#
# COMPACT_ATOMS: atom_id res chain seq x y z
N MET A 1 -24.28 -1.85 -24.53
CA MET A 1 -23.84 -3.10 -23.86
C MET A 1 -23.84 -2.87 -22.36
N ALA A 2 -25.00 -3.05 -21.73
CA ALA A 2 -25.28 -2.68 -20.33
C ALA A 2 -25.56 -3.92 -19.45
N ILE A 3 -25.04 -5.09 -19.83
CA ILE A 3 -25.47 -6.39 -19.27
C ILE A 3 -24.52 -6.90 -18.18
N LEU A 4 -23.32 -6.34 -18.00
CA LEU A 4 -22.36 -6.84 -17.01
C LEU A 4 -22.33 -6.05 -15.68
N SER A 5 -23.08 -4.95 -15.55
CA SER A 5 -23.09 -4.07 -14.37
C SER A 5 -23.83 -4.61 -13.14
N GLN A 6 -24.39 -5.82 -13.19
CA GLN A 6 -25.22 -6.37 -12.10
C GLN A 6 -24.81 -7.76 -11.59
N THR A 7 -23.61 -8.24 -11.92
CA THR A 7 -23.23 -9.55 -11.40
C THR A 7 -23.03 -9.49 -9.87
N PRO A 8 -23.76 -10.29 -9.07
CA PRO A 8 -23.70 -10.23 -7.61
C PRO A 8 -22.32 -10.58 -7.04
N TRP A 9 -21.49 -11.31 -7.80
CA TRP A 9 -20.13 -11.68 -7.39
C TRP A 9 -19.16 -10.47 -7.36
N LEU A 10 -19.29 -9.50 -8.27
CA LEU A 10 -18.48 -8.27 -8.27
C LEU A 10 -18.77 -7.38 -7.06
N ARG A 11 -20.04 -7.34 -6.62
CA ARG A 11 -20.43 -6.58 -5.42
C ARG A 11 -19.81 -7.17 -4.15
N GLY A 12 -19.79 -8.51 -4.03
CA GLY A 12 -19.14 -9.20 -2.91
C GLY A 12 -17.64 -8.92 -2.87
N LEU A 13 -16.94 -9.05 -4.00
CA LEU A 13 -15.51 -8.76 -4.11
C LEU A 13 -15.18 -7.30 -3.76
N ARG A 14 -16.00 -6.34 -4.19
CA ARG A 14 -15.84 -4.92 -3.84
C ARG A 14 -16.03 -4.63 -2.37
N GLN A 15 -16.96 -5.32 -1.71
CA GLN A 15 -17.17 -5.17 -0.28
C GLN A 15 -15.94 -5.65 0.49
N ILE A 16 -15.36 -6.78 0.08
CA ILE A 16 -14.10 -7.31 0.62
C ILE A 16 -12.97 -6.31 0.39
N GLU A 17 -12.81 -5.80 -0.83
CA GLU A 17 -11.80 -4.79 -1.17
C GLU A 17 -11.93 -3.53 -0.30
N SER A 18 -13.15 -3.02 -0.11
CA SER A 18 -13.39 -1.85 0.74
C SER A 18 -13.07 -2.09 2.21
N GLY A 19 -13.30 -3.31 2.70
CA GLY A 19 -12.93 -3.72 4.06
C GLY A 19 -11.42 -3.78 4.24
N ILE A 20 -10.70 -4.40 3.29
CA ILE A 20 -9.23 -4.45 3.28
C ILE A 20 -8.66 -3.03 3.28
N CYS A 21 -9.17 -2.17 2.40
CA CYS A 21 -8.73 -0.79 2.27
C CYS A 21 -8.99 0.04 3.55
N ALA A 22 -10.07 -0.25 4.30
CA ALA A 22 -10.32 0.37 5.60
C ALA A 22 -9.28 -0.08 6.65
N VAL A 23 -8.93 -1.36 6.66
CA VAL A 23 -7.88 -1.89 7.54
C VAL A 23 -6.52 -1.28 7.19
N GLU A 24 -6.16 -1.22 5.91
CA GLU A 24 -4.93 -0.58 5.43
C GLU A 24 -4.82 0.89 5.87
N LYS A 25 -5.92 1.66 5.81
CA LYS A 25 -5.97 3.04 6.31
C LYS A 25 -5.65 3.13 7.80
N ILE A 26 -6.24 2.25 8.60
CA ILE A 26 -5.98 2.21 10.05
C ILE A 26 -4.51 1.87 10.31
N VAL A 27 -3.97 0.86 9.62
CA VAL A 27 -2.57 0.46 9.74
C VAL A 27 -1.62 1.60 9.35
N CYS A 28 -1.88 2.30 8.25
CA CYS A 28 -1.08 3.45 7.84
C CYS A 28 -1.18 4.61 8.83
N GLY A 29 -2.38 4.92 9.31
CA GLY A 29 -2.61 5.98 10.30
C GLY A 29 -1.88 5.70 11.62
N LEU A 30 -1.95 4.46 12.11
CA LEU A 30 -1.23 4.02 13.30
C LEU A 30 0.28 4.07 13.09
N SER A 31 0.78 3.59 11.95
CA SER A 31 2.21 3.61 11.64
C SER A 31 2.76 5.04 11.59
N LEU A 32 2.01 5.95 10.97
CA LEU A 32 2.36 7.37 10.90
C LEU A 32 2.34 8.03 12.29
N ALA A 33 1.37 7.70 13.14
CA ALA A 33 1.31 8.19 14.51
C ALA A 33 2.51 7.69 15.35
N VAL A 34 2.84 6.39 15.25
CA VAL A 34 4.00 5.80 15.94
C VAL A 34 5.30 6.45 15.49
N MET A 35 5.47 6.66 14.18
CA MET A 35 6.64 7.34 13.62
C MET A 35 6.76 8.77 14.13
N ALA A 36 5.66 9.54 14.13
CA ALA A 36 5.64 10.92 14.63
C ALA A 36 5.95 11.00 16.13
N ILE A 37 5.36 10.12 16.94
CA ILE A 37 5.59 10.05 18.39
C ILE A 37 7.05 9.67 18.69
N SER A 38 7.58 8.65 18.00
CA SER A 38 8.97 8.21 18.15
C SER A 38 9.96 9.36 17.88
N ILE A 39 9.75 10.12 16.81
CA ILE A 39 10.59 11.28 16.48
C ILE A 39 10.41 12.38 17.52
N ALA A 40 9.17 12.70 17.92
CA ALA A 40 8.90 13.72 18.92
C ALA A 40 9.57 13.41 20.27
N VAL A 41 9.50 12.16 20.73
CA VAL A 41 10.17 11.70 21.95
C VAL A 41 11.69 11.79 21.77
N THR A 42 12.23 11.36 20.63
CA THR A 42 13.68 11.44 20.35
C THR A 42 14.16 12.89 20.43
N VAL A 43 13.44 13.83 19.82
CA VAL A 43 13.77 15.26 19.88
C VAL A 43 13.66 15.80 21.31
N ALA A 44 12.61 15.44 22.06
CA ALA A 44 12.43 15.88 23.45
C ALA A 44 13.52 15.35 24.37
N VAL A 45 13.89 14.07 24.26
CA VAL A 45 14.96 13.43 25.03
C VAL A 45 16.30 14.11 24.75
N ARG A 46 16.59 14.39 23.47
CA ARG A 46 17.83 15.05 23.04
C ARG A 46 17.89 16.51 23.50
N ASN A 47 16.76 17.22 23.50
CA ASN A 47 16.71 18.61 23.93
C ASN A 47 16.72 18.78 25.46
N LEU A 48 16.42 17.73 26.22
CA LEU A 48 16.38 17.74 27.68
C LEU A 48 17.53 16.95 28.32
N ASP A 49 18.51 16.51 27.51
CA ASP A 49 19.66 15.68 27.93
C ASP A 49 19.28 14.48 28.84
N LEU A 50 18.13 13.86 28.56
CA LEU A 50 17.65 12.71 29.35
C LEU A 50 18.40 11.42 28.95
N PRO A 51 18.81 10.56 29.89
CA PRO A 51 19.50 9.29 29.62
C PRO A 51 18.52 8.19 29.18
N LEU A 52 17.63 8.48 28.23
CA LEU A 52 16.68 7.51 27.69
C LEU A 52 17.23 6.82 26.44
N PRO A 53 16.86 5.55 26.19
CA PRO A 53 17.26 4.83 24.98
C PRO A 53 16.74 5.52 23.72
N ASN A 54 17.42 5.30 22.60
CA ASN A 54 17.04 5.89 21.31
C ASN A 54 15.79 5.21 20.74
N VAL A 55 14.62 5.79 21.02
CA VAL A 55 13.35 5.31 20.47
C VAL A 55 13.18 5.59 18.97
N GLY A 56 14.14 6.24 18.30
CA GLY A 56 14.11 6.51 16.86
C GLY A 56 14.03 5.24 16.00
N GLU A 57 14.54 4.11 16.49
CA GLU A 57 14.42 2.81 15.83
C GLU A 57 12.97 2.33 15.66
N LEU A 58 12.08 2.65 16.61
CA LEU A 58 10.65 2.37 16.48
C LEU A 58 10.03 3.14 15.32
N GLY A 59 10.46 4.39 15.11
CA GLY A 59 10.01 5.20 13.98
C GLY A 59 10.48 4.63 12.64
N LEU A 60 11.71 4.13 12.59
CA LEU A 60 12.24 3.43 11.41
C LEU A 60 11.44 2.14 11.14
N ALA A 61 11.15 1.37 12.18
CA ALA A 61 10.36 0.15 12.06
C ALA A 61 8.92 0.43 11.60
N ALA A 62 8.30 1.52 12.07
CA ALA A 62 6.97 1.95 11.65
C ALA A 62 6.92 2.48 10.20
N MET A 63 8.04 2.95 9.65
CA MET A 63 8.13 3.38 8.26
C MET A 63 7.91 2.23 7.27
N VAL A 64 8.32 1.01 7.64
CA VAL A 64 8.19 -0.18 6.77
C VAL A 64 6.73 -0.55 6.48
N PRO A 65 5.85 -0.79 7.48
CA PRO A 65 4.44 -1.04 7.20
C PRO A 65 3.77 0.19 6.58
N LEU A 66 4.16 1.42 6.95
CA LEU A 66 3.61 2.63 6.33
C LEU A 66 3.88 2.69 4.83
N THR A 67 5.09 2.35 4.37
CA THR A 67 5.45 2.41 2.95
C THR A 67 4.82 1.28 2.15
N LEU A 68 4.81 0.06 2.70
CA LEU A 68 4.36 -1.13 1.98
C LEU A 68 2.83 -1.26 1.98
N VAL A 69 2.19 -1.11 3.15
CA VAL A 69 0.74 -1.08 3.27
C VAL A 69 0.17 0.22 2.70
N GLY A 70 0.88 1.35 2.86
CA GLY A 70 0.49 2.62 2.24
C GLY A 70 0.56 2.57 0.72
N GLY A 71 1.55 1.89 0.14
CA GLY A 71 1.63 1.66 -1.31
C GLY A 71 0.46 0.82 -1.85
N ALA A 72 0.09 -0.25 -1.13
CA ALA A 72 -1.10 -1.04 -1.45
C ALA A 72 -2.37 -0.20 -1.36
N LEU A 73 -2.51 0.60 -0.30
CA LEU A 73 -3.61 1.53 -0.09
C LEU A 73 -3.72 2.57 -1.22
N CYS A 74 -2.61 3.15 -1.67
CA CYS A 74 -2.57 4.07 -2.82
C CYS A 74 -3.11 3.41 -4.10
N THR A 75 -2.85 2.11 -4.26
CA THR A 75 -3.36 1.29 -5.37
C THR A 75 -4.87 1.06 -5.22
N CYS A 76 -5.36 0.75 -4.01
CA CYS A 76 -6.80 0.66 -3.69
C CYS A 76 -7.54 1.96 -4.00
N LEU A 77 -7.06 3.10 -3.50
CA LEU A 77 -7.73 4.39 -3.70
C LEU A 77 -7.71 4.84 -5.17
N GLY A 78 -6.89 4.20 -6.01
CA GLY A 78 -6.63 4.69 -7.36
C GLY A 78 -6.00 6.08 -7.37
N SER A 79 -5.50 6.56 -6.23
CA SER A 79 -4.95 7.90 -6.02
C SER A 79 -3.48 8.00 -6.45
N HIS A 80 -3.00 7.05 -7.26
CA HIS A 80 -1.91 7.37 -8.17
C HIS A 80 -2.42 8.44 -9.15
N VAL A 81 -1.92 9.66 -8.92
CA VAL A 81 -1.83 10.91 -9.71
C VAL A 81 -2.10 10.79 -11.24
N THR A 82 -1.96 9.62 -11.85
CA THR A 82 -2.29 9.31 -13.24
C THR A 82 -3.78 9.45 -13.57
N ILE A 83 -4.71 9.22 -12.64
CA ILE A 83 -6.16 9.31 -12.96
C ILE A 83 -6.60 10.77 -13.13
N ASP A 84 -6.02 11.74 -12.42
CA ASP A 84 -6.47 13.13 -12.53
C ASP A 84 -6.00 13.82 -13.83
N LEU A 85 -4.76 13.55 -14.25
CA LEU A 85 -4.23 14.11 -15.50
C LEU A 85 -4.89 13.48 -16.74
N VAL A 86 -5.20 12.18 -16.68
CA VAL A 86 -5.87 11.44 -17.77
C VAL A 86 -7.39 11.69 -17.78
N ARG A 87 -8.02 12.01 -16.63
CA ARG A 87 -9.44 12.40 -16.57
C ARG A 87 -9.74 13.69 -17.35
N HIS A 88 -8.76 14.57 -17.48
CA HIS A 88 -8.88 15.80 -18.26
C HIS A 88 -8.52 15.61 -19.74
N ALA A 89 -8.03 14.43 -20.15
CA ALA A 89 -7.79 14.14 -21.54
C ALA A 89 -9.13 13.88 -22.26
N PRO A 90 -9.43 14.59 -23.36
CA PRO A 90 -10.73 14.50 -24.03
C PRO A 90 -10.95 13.17 -24.76
N TRP A 91 -9.93 12.32 -24.91
CA TRP A 91 -9.96 11.15 -25.78
C TRP A 91 -10.03 9.84 -24.99
N ARG A 92 -11.11 9.08 -25.20
CA ARG A 92 -11.35 7.76 -24.58
C ARG A 92 -10.22 6.76 -24.83
N ALA A 93 -9.62 6.79 -26.03
CA ALA A 93 -8.53 5.88 -26.39
C ALA A 93 -7.26 6.09 -25.55
N VAL A 94 -6.90 7.35 -25.26
CA VAL A 94 -5.74 7.71 -24.44
C VAL A 94 -5.93 7.24 -23.01
N ARG A 95 -7.16 7.37 -22.49
CA ARG A 95 -7.52 6.89 -21.16
C ARG A 95 -7.40 5.38 -21.02
N THR A 96 -7.94 4.62 -21.96
CA THR A 96 -7.85 3.16 -21.93
C THR A 96 -6.39 2.70 -22.04
N LEU A 97 -5.59 3.33 -22.90
CA LEU A 97 -4.17 2.99 -23.05
C LEU A 97 -3.38 3.27 -21.75
N ALA A 98 -3.62 4.41 -21.11
CA ALA A 98 -2.98 4.76 -19.85
C ALA A 98 -3.40 3.79 -18.72
N GLU A 99 -4.68 3.43 -18.65
CA GLU A 99 -5.20 2.47 -17.67
C GLU A 99 -4.56 1.08 -17.84
N VAL A 100 -4.39 0.60 -19.08
CA VAL A 100 -3.71 -0.66 -19.39
C VAL A 100 -2.22 -0.58 -19.06
N ALA A 101 -1.54 0.51 -19.43
CA ALA A 101 -0.12 0.69 -19.13
C ALA A 101 0.15 0.70 -17.61
N VAL A 102 -0.72 1.37 -16.84
CA VAL A 102 -0.65 1.36 -15.37
C VAL A 102 -0.86 -0.05 -14.83
N ALA A 103 -1.86 -0.78 -15.31
CA ALA A 103 -2.12 -2.16 -14.85
C ALA A 103 -0.93 -3.09 -15.12
N ILE A 104 -0.27 -2.95 -16.28
CA ILE A 104 0.93 -3.72 -16.61
C ILE A 104 2.09 -3.32 -15.68
N ALA A 105 2.33 -2.01 -15.52
CA ALA A 105 3.40 -1.50 -14.68
C ALA A 105 3.24 -1.91 -13.22
N THR A 106 2.03 -1.83 -12.65
CA THR A 106 1.76 -2.26 -11.27
C THR A 106 1.92 -3.76 -11.10
N THR A 107 1.54 -4.57 -12.09
CA THR A 107 1.72 -6.03 -12.07
C THR A 107 3.20 -6.40 -12.08
N ILE A 108 4.00 -5.79 -12.97
CA ILE A 108 5.45 -6.02 -13.04
C ILE A 108 6.12 -5.58 -11.74
N PHE A 109 5.77 -4.39 -11.24
CA PHE A 109 6.30 -3.87 -9.98
C PHE A 109 6.00 -4.81 -8.81
N ALA A 110 4.74 -5.25 -8.67
CA ALA A 110 4.33 -6.16 -7.61
C ALA A 110 5.07 -7.50 -7.68
N TYR A 111 5.26 -8.05 -8.88
CA TYR A 111 6.03 -9.29 -9.07
C TYR A 111 7.50 -9.14 -8.66
N LEU A 112 8.17 -8.09 -9.12
CA LEU A 112 9.58 -7.83 -8.79
C LEU A 112 9.76 -7.64 -7.29
N TYR A 113 8.91 -6.83 -6.66
CA TYR A 113 8.97 -6.57 -5.23
C TYR A 113 8.62 -7.79 -4.38
N MET A 114 7.66 -8.63 -4.81
CA MET A 114 7.35 -9.88 -4.13
C MET A 114 8.58 -10.79 -4.11
N ARG A 115 9.24 -10.98 -5.26
CA ARG A 115 10.45 -11.81 -5.34
C ARG A 115 11.58 -11.26 -4.48
N SER A 116 11.84 -9.96 -4.55
CA SER A 116 12.85 -9.32 -3.71
C SER A 116 12.52 -9.43 -2.22
N GLY A 117 11.25 -9.29 -1.85
CA GLY A 117 10.78 -9.41 -0.47
C GLY A 117 10.98 -10.81 0.10
N ILE A 118 10.74 -11.86 -0.70
CA ILE A 118 10.99 -13.25 -0.28
C ILE A 118 12.48 -13.48 -0.03
N HIS A 119 13.35 -13.10 -0.98
CA HIS A 119 14.80 -13.23 -0.80
C HIS A 119 15.29 -12.45 0.43
N LEU A 120 14.76 -11.24 0.65
CA LEU A 120 15.11 -10.42 1.80
C LEU A 120 14.72 -11.08 3.13
N VAL A 121 13.56 -11.75 3.19
CA VAL A 121 13.12 -12.51 4.37
C VAL A 121 14.04 -13.72 4.61
N GLU A 122 14.38 -14.47 3.56
CA GLU A 122 15.30 -15.62 3.64
C GLU A 122 16.69 -15.19 4.13
N ASP A 123 17.23 -14.09 3.61
CA ASP A 123 18.52 -13.54 4.00
C ASP A 123 18.52 -13.12 5.48
N PHE A 124 17.49 -12.41 5.94
CA PHE A 124 17.42 -12.01 7.35
C PHE A 124 17.12 -13.16 8.31
N LEU A 125 16.42 -14.20 7.86
CA LEU A 125 16.26 -15.45 8.62
C LEU A 125 17.59 -16.19 8.76
N ALA A 126 18.41 -16.23 7.70
CA ALA A 126 19.70 -16.90 7.69
C ALA A 126 20.75 -16.16 8.52
N SER A 127 20.83 -14.83 8.39
CA SER A 127 21.79 -14.00 9.14
C SER A 127 21.39 -13.80 10.60
N GLY A 128 20.09 -13.87 10.92
CA GLY A 128 19.58 -13.63 12.26
C GLY A 128 19.72 -12.18 12.74
N ASP A 129 19.86 -11.25 11.79
CA ASP A 129 20.11 -9.83 12.07
C ASP A 129 18.95 -9.19 12.84
N LYS A 130 19.31 -8.28 13.74
CA LYS A 130 18.39 -7.54 14.61
C LYS A 130 18.70 -6.06 14.56
N LEU A 131 17.70 -5.23 14.85
CA LEU A 131 17.92 -3.81 15.11
C LEU A 131 18.83 -3.62 16.34
N LEU A 132 19.64 -2.54 16.29
CA LEU A 132 20.79 -2.33 17.19
C LEU A 132 20.35 -2.05 18.63
N ASP A 133 19.38 -1.17 18.85
CA ASP A 133 18.90 -0.81 20.19
C ASP A 133 17.66 -1.60 20.61
N LEU A 134 16.74 -1.89 19.69
CA LEU A 134 15.47 -2.54 20.01
C LEU A 134 15.54 -4.07 19.99
N GLY A 135 16.60 -4.64 19.40
CA GLY A 135 16.77 -6.08 19.25
C GLY A 135 15.66 -6.76 18.44
N THR A 136 14.82 -5.99 17.75
CA THR A 136 13.73 -6.54 16.93
C THR A 136 14.32 -7.25 15.73
N PRO A 137 13.89 -8.48 15.44
CA PRO A 137 14.41 -9.22 14.32
C PRO A 137 13.99 -8.57 13.00
N LEU A 138 14.95 -8.36 12.09
CA LEU A 138 14.72 -7.74 10.79
C LEU A 138 13.78 -8.55 9.90
N TRP A 139 13.74 -9.87 10.06
CA TRP A 139 12.83 -10.73 9.30
C TRP A 139 11.36 -10.34 9.47
N MET A 140 10.97 -9.81 10.65
CA MET A 140 9.59 -9.40 10.90
C MET A 140 9.21 -8.17 10.08
N LEU A 141 10.14 -7.23 9.91
CA LEU A 141 9.94 -6.06 9.04
C LEU A 141 10.00 -6.49 7.57
N ALA A 142 10.89 -7.42 7.23
CA ALA A 142 11.01 -7.94 5.87
C ALA A 142 9.74 -8.66 5.41
N LEU A 143 8.98 -9.31 6.31
CA LEU A 143 7.68 -9.90 5.99
C LEU A 143 6.63 -8.88 5.52
N CYS A 144 6.76 -7.61 5.90
CA CYS A 144 5.88 -6.57 5.37
C CYS A 144 6.03 -6.41 3.86
N PHE A 145 7.18 -6.77 3.26
CA PHE A 145 7.40 -6.67 1.81
C PHE A 145 6.53 -7.64 1.01
N PRO A 146 6.60 -8.98 1.21
CA PRO A 146 5.71 -9.91 0.53
C PRO A 146 4.25 -9.65 0.89
N LEU A 147 3.95 -9.23 2.13
CA LEU A 147 2.58 -8.91 2.54
C LEU A 147 2.02 -7.69 1.78
N GLY A 148 2.70 -6.54 1.81
CA GLY A 148 2.24 -5.33 1.14
C GLY A 148 2.12 -5.50 -0.38
N THR A 149 3.04 -6.26 -0.97
CA THR A 149 3.01 -6.56 -2.42
C THR A 149 1.90 -7.55 -2.78
N ALA A 150 1.56 -8.49 -1.91
CA ALA A 150 0.38 -9.35 -2.08
C ALA A 150 -0.91 -8.52 -2.10
N LEU A 151 -1.07 -7.58 -1.16
CA LEU A 151 -2.23 -6.69 -1.11
C LEU A 151 -2.27 -5.78 -2.35
N MET A 152 -1.13 -5.22 -2.76
CA MET A 152 -1.04 -4.41 -3.98
C MET A 152 -1.41 -5.21 -5.24
N MET A 153 -0.99 -6.47 -5.34
CA MET A 153 -1.35 -7.36 -6.44
C MET A 153 -2.85 -7.70 -6.42
N PHE A 154 -3.43 -7.92 -5.24
CA PHE A 154 -4.87 -8.14 -5.08
C PHE A 154 -5.68 -6.94 -5.63
N HIS A 155 -5.31 -5.71 -5.25
CA HIS A 155 -5.95 -4.49 -5.78
C HIS A 155 -5.75 -4.32 -7.29
N ALA A 156 -4.57 -4.65 -7.81
CA ALA A 156 -4.32 -4.60 -9.25
C ALA A 156 -5.23 -5.58 -10.03
N VAL A 157 -5.38 -6.82 -9.55
CA VAL A 157 -6.26 -7.82 -10.15
C VAL A 157 -7.72 -7.39 -10.09
N MET A 158 -8.17 -6.88 -8.94
CA MET A 158 -9.51 -6.33 -8.77
C MET A 158 -9.83 -5.23 -9.79
N ARG A 159 -8.86 -4.35 -10.02
CA ARG A 159 -8.98 -3.27 -10.99
C ARG A 159 -9.07 -3.78 -12.44
N VAL A 160 -8.27 -4.78 -12.81
CA VAL A 160 -8.34 -5.41 -14.14
C VAL A 160 -9.68 -6.11 -14.35
N LEU A 161 -10.18 -6.84 -13.35
CA LEU A 161 -11.50 -7.49 -13.42
C LEU A 161 -12.64 -6.46 -13.60
N ALA A 162 -12.58 -5.32 -12.91
CA ALA A 162 -13.55 -4.25 -13.09
C ALA A 162 -13.51 -3.65 -14.51
N MET A 163 -12.32 -3.50 -15.09
CA MET A 163 -12.16 -3.04 -16.49
C MET A 163 -12.74 -4.04 -17.49
N LEU A 164 -12.45 -5.34 -17.32
CA LEU A 164 -12.99 -6.40 -18.18
C LEU A 164 -14.51 -6.54 -18.07
N ALA A 165 -15.09 -6.24 -16.90
CA ALA A 165 -16.54 -6.20 -16.69
C ALA A 165 -17.21 -4.98 -17.36
N GLY A 166 -16.45 -4.06 -17.96
CA GLY A 166 -16.99 -2.90 -18.68
C GLY A 166 -17.50 -1.79 -17.77
N GLU A 167 -17.12 -1.78 -16.48
CA GLU A 167 -17.41 -0.66 -15.60
C GLU A 167 -16.45 0.50 -15.93
N ALA A 168 -16.98 1.54 -16.60
CA ALA A 168 -16.26 2.80 -16.75
C ALA A 168 -15.86 3.32 -15.37
N ALA A 169 -14.58 3.72 -15.23
CA ALA A 169 -13.95 3.90 -13.92
C ALA A 169 -14.85 4.60 -12.90
N VAL A 170 -14.97 3.92 -11.75
CA VAL A 170 -15.80 4.24 -10.60
C VAL A 170 -15.84 5.77 -10.38
N PRO A 171 -17.05 6.39 -10.36
CA PRO A 171 -17.19 7.77 -9.93
C PRO A 171 -16.69 7.88 -8.49
N ASP A 172 -15.92 8.93 -8.26
CA ASP A 172 -15.34 9.28 -6.96
C ASP A 172 -16.42 9.24 -5.87
N ARG A 173 -16.23 8.33 -4.89
CA ARG A 173 -17.15 8.12 -3.76
C ARG A 173 -16.96 9.17 -2.65
N THR A 174 -16.13 10.19 -2.84
CA THR A 174 -15.95 11.30 -1.88
C THR A 174 -16.91 12.47 -2.10
N ARG A 175 -17.83 12.38 -3.08
CA ARG A 175 -18.91 13.37 -3.25
C ARG A 175 -20.20 12.94 -2.54
N ASN A 176 -20.22 13.06 -1.22
CA ASN A 176 -21.43 13.40 -0.47
C ASN A 176 -21.00 14.29 0.71
N PRO A 177 -21.64 15.45 0.92
CA PRO A 177 -21.21 16.46 1.89
C PRO A 177 -21.31 15.97 3.34
#